data_AF-A0A932WW23-F1
#
_entry.id   AF-A0A932WW23-F1
#
_cell.length_a   1.000
_cell.length_b   1.000
_cell.length_c   1.000
_cell.angle_alpha   90.00
_cell.angle_beta   90.00
_cell.angle_gamma   90.00
#
_symmetry.space_group_name_H-M   'P 1'
#
loop_
_entity.id
_entity.type
_entity.pdbx_description
1 polymer ?
#
loop_
_entity_poly.entity_id
_entity_poly.type
_entity_poly.pdbx_seq_one_letter_code
_entity_poly.pdbx_strand_id
1 'polypeptide(L)'
;MTILLPALAVIFAAVNVWLIVRIINRKERWAKWTIAATLCLPALYVLSFGPACGLVERGTLNISNVAPVYRPILVVMLRGPNWMRRPLDEYARLCGGEGTVFWMRLLVDGRMF
;
A
#
# COMPACT_ATOMS: atom_id res chain seq x y z
N MET A 1 -23.86 52.60 17.53
CA MET A 1 -23.57 51.15 17.39
C MET A 1 -22.92 50.83 16.05
N THR A 2 -21.85 51.53 15.67
CA THR A 2 -21.18 51.38 14.36
C THR A 2 -19.84 50.64 14.43
N ILE A 3 -19.30 50.43 15.64
CA ILE A 3 -17.95 49.88 15.86
C ILE A 3 -17.97 48.33 15.95
N LEU A 4 -19.12 47.75 16.28
CA LEU A 4 -19.27 46.31 16.54
C LEU A 4 -19.13 45.46 15.26
N LEU A 5 -19.77 45.89 14.17
CA LEU A 5 -19.68 45.25 12.85
C LEU A 5 -18.24 45.20 12.30
N PRO A 6 -17.48 46.32 12.24
CA PRO A 6 -16.11 46.28 11.75
C PRO A 6 -15.18 45.49 12.69
N ALA A 7 -15.39 45.55 14.00
CA ALA A 7 -14.60 44.75 14.95
C ALA A 7 -14.76 43.24 14.71
N LEU A 8 -15.99 42.76 14.51
CA LEU A 8 -16.25 41.34 14.21
C LEU A 8 -15.65 40.92 12.87
N ALA A 9 -15.72 41.77 11.85
CA ALA A 9 -15.12 41.50 10.54
C ALA A 9 -13.59 41.35 10.63
N VAL A 10 -12.92 42.21 11.40
CA VAL A 10 -11.47 42.14 11.61
C VAL A 10 -11.08 40.88 12.38
N ILE A 11 -11.82 40.52 13.43
CA ILE A 11 -11.57 39.29 14.20
C ILE A 11 -11.76 38.06 13.31
N PHE A 12 -12.82 38.02 12.49
CA PHE A 12 -13.05 36.92 11.56
C PHE A 12 -11.89 36.79 10.56
N ALA A 13 -11.46 37.88 9.94
CA ALA A 13 -10.34 37.87 9.01
C ALA A 13 -9.04 37.38 9.68
N ALA A 14 -8.75 37.86 10.90
CA ALA A 14 -7.56 37.46 11.66
C ALA A 14 -7.58 35.96 12.00
N VAL A 15 -8.72 35.42 12.41
CA VAL A 15 -8.88 33.98 12.70
C VAL A 15 -8.70 33.13 11.44
N ASN A 16 -9.25 33.56 10.30
CA ASN A 16 -9.09 32.84 9.04
C ASN A 16 -7.63 32.79 8.59
N VAL A 17 -6.90 33.91 8.62
CA VAL A 17 -5.48 33.95 8.27
C VAL A 17 -4.66 33.07 9.22
N TRP A 18 -4.91 33.16 10.53
CA TRP A 18 -4.20 32.34 11.53
C TRP A 18 -4.44 30.84 11.33
N LEU A 19 -5.67 30.42 11.03
CA LEU A 19 -6.00 29.02 10.75
C LEU A 19 -5.30 28.52 9.48
N ILE A 20 -5.28 29.31 8.40
CA ILE A 20 -4.62 28.93 7.15
C ILE A 20 -3.11 28.72 7.37
N VAL A 21 -2.46 29.66 8.05
CA VAL A 21 -1.03 29.54 8.43
C VAL A 21 -0.81 28.29 9.28
N ARG A 22 -1.66 28.03 10.28
CA ARG A 22 -1.54 26.85 11.14
C ARG A 22 -1.78 25.53 10.38
N ILE A 23 -2.70 25.50 9.42
CA ILE A 23 -2.96 24.34 8.56
C ILE A 23 -1.76 24.08 7.65
N ILE A 24 -1.21 25.11 7.01
CA ILE A 24 -0.04 25.00 6.14
C ILE A 24 1.19 24.57 6.94
N ASN A 25 1.45 25.23 8.07
CA ASN A 25 2.61 24.94 8.93
C ASN A 25 2.51 23.55 9.59
N ARG A 26 1.30 23.04 9.85
CA ARG A 26 1.10 21.65 10.34
C ARG A 26 1.18 20.63 9.21
N LYS A 27 0.88 21.00 7.96
CA LYS A 27 0.89 20.10 6.80
C LYS A 27 2.28 19.66 6.38
N GLU A 28 3.37 20.37 6.68
CA GLU A 28 4.70 19.88 6.27
C GLU A 28 5.08 18.54 6.90
N ARG A 29 4.74 18.35 8.19
CA ARG A 29 5.02 17.08 8.87
C ARG A 29 4.09 15.97 8.38
N TRP A 30 2.80 16.27 8.24
CA TRP A 30 1.83 15.29 7.73
C TRP A 30 2.06 14.95 6.26
N ALA A 31 2.49 15.90 5.43
CA ALA A 31 2.86 15.68 4.03
C ALA A 31 4.07 14.74 3.92
N LYS A 32 5.12 14.97 4.72
CA LYS A 32 6.29 14.08 4.77
C LYS A 32 5.90 12.67 5.22
N TRP A 33 5.09 12.55 6.28
CA TRP A 33 4.60 11.24 6.74
C TRP A 33 3.68 10.56 5.72
N THR A 34 2.80 11.30 5.04
CA THR A 34 1.97 10.72 3.98
C THR A 34 2.80 10.26 2.81
N ILE A 35 3.76 11.03 2.32
CA ILE A 35 4.63 10.61 1.22
C ILE A 35 5.44 9.37 1.63
N ALA A 36 6.03 9.39 2.83
CA ALA A 36 6.74 8.23 3.36
C ALA A 36 5.83 7.00 3.45
N ALA A 37 4.62 7.14 4.00
CA ALA A 37 3.67 6.04 4.09
C ALA A 37 3.23 5.56 2.70
N THR A 38 2.90 6.46 1.78
CA THR A 38 2.45 6.14 0.41
C THR A 38 3.53 5.43 -0.41
N LEU A 39 4.81 5.69 -0.16
CA LEU A 39 5.91 4.98 -0.84
C LEU A 39 6.31 3.71 -0.09
N CYS A 40 6.36 3.76 1.24
CA CYS A 40 6.85 2.66 2.07
C CYS A 40 5.83 1.53 2.19
N LEU A 41 4.53 1.83 2.30
CA LEU A 41 3.48 0.79 2.40
C LEU A 41 3.46 -0.14 1.16
N PRO A 42 3.42 0.37 -0.09
CA PRO A 42 3.46 -0.50 -1.26
C PRO A 42 4.77 -1.28 -1.37
N ALA A 43 5.91 -0.65 -1.04
CA ALA A 43 7.21 -1.32 -1.05
C ALA A 43 7.23 -2.47 -0.03
N LEU A 44 6.78 -2.22 1.20
CA LEU A 44 6.66 -3.24 2.24
C LEU A 44 5.70 -4.35 1.85
N TYR A 45 4.59 -4.03 1.18
CA TYR A 45 3.64 -5.02 0.68
C TYR A 45 4.24 -5.95 -0.39
N VAL A 46 5.03 -5.41 -1.32
CA VAL A 46 5.73 -6.22 -2.32
C VAL A 46 6.83 -7.05 -1.64
N LEU A 47 7.58 -6.47 -0.70
CA LEU A 47 8.62 -7.16 0.05
C LEU A 47 8.07 -8.24 1.00
N SER A 48 6.83 -8.11 1.49
CA SER A 48 6.23 -9.14 2.35
C SER A 48 5.70 -10.33 1.56
N PHE A 49 5.52 -10.19 0.24
CA PHE A 49 5.02 -11.27 -0.62
C PHE A 49 5.93 -12.50 -0.61
N GLY A 50 7.25 -12.32 -0.77
CA GLY A 50 8.22 -13.41 -0.79
C GLY A 50 8.19 -14.27 0.50
N PRO A 51 8.37 -13.66 1.68
CA PRO A 51 8.26 -14.38 2.96
C PRO A 51 6.89 -15.05 3.16
N ALA A 52 5.80 -14.41 2.74
CA ALA A 52 4.47 -15.02 2.81
C ALA A 52 4.36 -16.29 1.96
N CYS A 53 4.98 -16.30 0.76
CA CYS A 53 5.06 -17.50 -0.08
C CYS A 53 5.79 -18.64 0.64
N GLY A 54 6.95 -18.36 1.23
CA GLY A 54 7.73 -19.36 1.97
C GLY A 54 7.01 -19.90 3.22
N LEU A 55 6.22 -19.06 3.90
CA LEU A 55 5.38 -19.52 5.02
C LEU A 55 4.24 -20.43 4.56
N VAL A 56 3.61 -20.13 3.42
CA VAL A 56 2.59 -21.01 2.82
C VAL A 56 3.20 -22.34 2.40
N GLU A 57 4.40 -22.35 1.81
CA GLU A 57 5.11 -23.57 1.43
C GLU A 57 5.43 -24.46 2.64
N ARG A 58 5.79 -23.86 3.77
CA ARG A 58 6.02 -24.57 5.04
C ARG A 58 4.73 -25.03 5.73
N GLY A 59 3.56 -24.72 5.16
CA GLY A 59 2.25 -25.04 5.74
C GLY A 59 1.91 -24.23 6.99
N THR A 60 2.66 -23.17 7.31
CA THR A 60 2.37 -22.34 8.49
C THR A 60 1.23 -21.35 8.25
N LEU A 61 1.05 -20.92 7.00
CA LEU A 61 -0.07 -20.09 6.56
C LEU A 61 -0.95 -20.84 5.57
N ASN A 62 -2.27 -20.77 5.78
CA ASN A 62 -3.23 -21.30 4.82
C ASN A 62 -3.33 -20.37 3.61
N ILE A 63 -3.11 -20.93 2.42
CA ILE A 63 -3.13 -20.21 1.15
C ILE A 63 -4.47 -19.49 0.90
N SER A 64 -5.58 -20.04 1.39
CA SER A 64 -6.91 -19.44 1.26
C SER A 64 -7.03 -18.09 1.98
N ASN A 65 -6.23 -17.86 3.02
CA ASN A 65 -6.20 -16.59 3.74
C ASN A 65 -5.22 -15.59 3.11
N VAL A 66 -4.13 -16.08 2.50
CA VAL A 66 -3.06 -15.26 1.94
C VAL A 66 -3.39 -14.79 0.52
N ALA A 67 -3.99 -15.66 -0.30
CA ALA A 67 -4.29 -15.38 -1.70
C ALA A 67 -5.18 -14.13 -1.92
N PRO A 68 -6.24 -13.87 -1.12
CA PRO A 68 -7.05 -12.67 -1.27
C PRO A 68 -6.26 -11.38 -1.00
N VAL A 69 -5.37 -11.40 -0.01
CA VAL A 69 -4.54 -10.24 0.38
C VAL A 69 -3.52 -9.90 -0.70
N TYR A 70 -2.95 -10.91 -1.35
CA TYR A 70 -1.95 -10.74 -2.42
C TYR A 70 -2.52 -10.79 -3.84
N ARG A 71 -3.85 -10.77 -3.98
CA ARG A 71 -4.54 -10.84 -5.28
C ARG A 71 -4.02 -9.83 -6.32
N PRO A 72 -3.77 -8.55 -5.99
CA PRO A 72 -3.22 -7.59 -6.96
C PRO A 72 -1.88 -8.05 -7.55
N ILE A 73 -0.95 -8.52 -6.72
CA ILE A 73 0.35 -9.04 -7.17
C ILE A 73 0.15 -10.31 -8.00
N LEU A 74 -0.71 -11.22 -7.56
CA LEU A 74 -1.01 -12.45 -8.31
C LEU A 74 -1.56 -12.14 -9.72
N VAL A 75 -2.43 -11.13 -9.84
CA VAL A 75 -2.94 -10.69 -11.15
C VAL A 75 -1.80 -10.16 -12.03
N VAL A 76 -0.88 -9.36 -11.48
CA VAL A 76 0.29 -8.85 -12.22
C VAL A 76 1.23 -9.98 -12.62
N MET A 77 1.50 -10.94 -11.73
CA MET A 77 2.36 -12.09 -12.02
C MET A 77 1.77 -13.01 -13.08
N LEU A 78 0.45 -13.01 -13.27
CA LEU A 78 -0.22 -13.90 -14.21
C LEU A 78 -0.58 -13.25 -15.54
N ARG A 79 -0.98 -11.99 -15.52
CA ARG A 79 -1.48 -11.24 -16.68
C ARG A 79 -0.58 -10.07 -17.07
N GLY A 80 0.40 -9.74 -16.24
CA GLY A 80 1.32 -8.63 -16.51
C GLY A 80 2.29 -8.93 -17.65
N PRO A 81 2.90 -7.87 -18.21
CA PRO A 81 3.94 -8.02 -19.23
C PRO A 81 5.19 -8.69 -18.66
N ASN A 82 5.98 -9.33 -19.53
CA ASN A 82 7.14 -10.14 -19.14
C ASN A 82 8.16 -9.38 -18.28
N TRP A 83 8.32 -8.07 -18.51
CA TRP A 83 9.26 -7.23 -17.75
C TRP A 83 8.85 -7.01 -16.29
N MET A 84 7.57 -7.10 -15.95
CA MET A 84 7.10 -7.11 -14.56
C MET A 84 7.08 -8.52 -13.96
N ARG A 85 6.68 -9.52 -14.77
CA ARG A 85 6.53 -10.91 -14.30
C ARG A 85 7.85 -11.53 -13.87
N ARG A 86 8.89 -11.39 -14.68
CA ARG A 86 10.21 -12.01 -14.43
C ARG A 86 10.80 -11.67 -13.06
N PRO A 87 10.96 -10.39 -12.68
CA PRO A 87 11.54 -10.06 -11.39
C PRO A 87 10.66 -10.51 -10.22
N LEU A 88 9.33 -10.49 -10.36
CA LEU A 88 8.43 -10.99 -9.32
C LEU A 88 8.50 -12.52 -9.17
N ASP A 89 8.61 -13.26 -10.28
CA ASP A 89 8.78 -14.72 -10.26
C ASP A 89 10.13 -15.09 -9.62
N GLU A 90 11.20 -14.39 -9.97
CA GLU A 90 12.52 -14.61 -9.41
C GLU A 90 12.56 -14.28 -7.91
N TYR A 91 11.93 -13.17 -7.51
CA TYR A 91 11.78 -12.80 -6.11
C TYR A 91 10.97 -13.83 -5.31
N ALA A 92 9.87 -14.33 -5.87
CA ALA A 92 9.05 -15.37 -5.24
C ALA A 92 9.85 -16.66 -5.06
N ARG A 93 10.66 -17.07 -6.05
CA ARG A 93 11.54 -18.25 -5.96
C ARG A 93 12.64 -18.10 -4.91
N LEU A 94 13.25 -16.91 -4.83
CA LEU A 94 14.29 -16.62 -3.84
C LEU A 94 13.77 -16.75 -2.40
N CYS A 95 12.51 -16.40 -2.14
CA CYS A 95 11.93 -16.46 -0.80
C CYS A 95 11.08 -17.70 -0.48
N GLY A 96 10.51 -18.35 -1.50
CA GLY A 96 9.49 -19.40 -1.35
C GLY A 96 9.73 -20.68 -2.15
N GLY A 97 10.97 -20.96 -2.57
CA GLY A 97 11.30 -22.23 -3.25
C GLY A 97 10.67 -22.38 -4.64
N GLU A 98 10.96 -23.50 -5.31
CA GLU A 98 10.44 -23.76 -6.66
C GLU A 98 8.94 -24.10 -6.68
N GLY A 99 8.40 -24.60 -5.56
CA GLY A 99 7.01 -25.04 -5.46
C GLY A 99 5.99 -23.91 -5.45
N THR A 100 6.33 -22.74 -4.90
CA THR A 100 5.35 -21.64 -4.72
C THR A 100 4.80 -21.08 -6.02
N VAL A 101 5.65 -20.90 -7.04
CA VAL A 101 5.22 -20.40 -8.36
C VAL A 101 4.25 -21.39 -9.03
N PHE A 102 4.47 -22.69 -8.85
CA PHE A 102 3.61 -23.73 -9.37
C PHE A 102 2.23 -23.72 -8.70
N TRP A 103 2.17 -23.68 -7.37
CA TRP A 103 0.92 -23.62 -6.61
C TRP A 103 0.10 -22.37 -6.92
N MET A 104 0.73 -21.21 -7.04
CA MET A 104 0.04 -19.96 -7.38
C MET A 104 -0.60 -20.00 -8.76
N ARG A 105 0.08 -20.61 -9.74
CA ARG A 105 -0.45 -20.77 -11.09
C ARG A 105 -1.67 -21.71 -11.09
N LEU A 106 -1.60 -22.82 -10.35
CA LEU A 106 -2.73 -23.74 -10.19
C LEU A 106 -3.94 -23.10 -9.49
N LEU A 107 -3.70 -22.26 -8.48
CA LEU A 107 -4.76 -21.61 -7.72
C LEU A 107 -5.57 -20.62 -8.56
N VAL A 108 -4.89 -19.85 -9.41
CA VAL A 108 -5.56 -18.87 -10.27
C VAL A 108 -6.17 -19.49 -11.53
N ASP A 109 -5.62 -20.60 -12.01
CA ASP A 109 -6.29 -21.43 -13.03
C ASP A 109 -7.60 -22.06 -12.51
N GLY A 110 -7.94 -21.87 -11.22
CA GLY A 110 -9.17 -22.40 -10.63
C GLY A 110 -9.16 -23.93 -10.49
N ARG A 111 -7.98 -24.57 -10.54
CA ARG A 111 -7.84 -26.04 -10.50
C ARG A 111 -7.73 -26.60 -9.08
N MET A 112 -7.88 -25.77 -8.06
CA MET A 112 -7.72 -26.15 -6.64
C MET A 112 -8.97 -25.91 -5.79
N PHE A 113 -10.11 -25.59 -6.42
CA PHE A 113 -11.43 -25.53 -5.79
C PHE A 113 -12.34 -26.58 -6.42
#